data_AF-M1AXX0-F1
#
_entry.id   AF-M1AXX0-F1
#
_cell.length_a   1.000
_cell.length_b   1.000
_cell.length_c   1.000
_cell.angle_alpha   90.00
_cell.angle_beta   90.00
_cell.angle_gamma   90.00
#
_symmetry.space_group_name_H-M   'P 1'
#
loop_
_entity.id
_entity.type
_entity.pdbx_description
1 polymer ?
#
loop_
_entity_poly.entity_id
_entity_poly.type
_entity_poly.pdbx_seq_one_letter_code
_entity_poly.pdbx_strand_id
1 'polypeptide(L)'
;MLPTAFLADLLKPIATGMTSYRGKLYVPQSLYCWPFFVDVGGEVYDPETNAWIDMPLGMGDGWPARQAGTKLSVTVEGELYALDPSSTLDSARIKVYDHQDDTWKVIEGDIPINDNSESPYLLAGFLGKLHVITKDANHNIMVMQADRQNHSAPSPSTSANSSQKNLHEVPEPVLGSEANMWRVVALRSGGTAELVSCQILDV
;
A
#
# COMPACT_ATOMS: atom_id res chain seq x y z
N MET A 1 12.74 -28.95 26.76
CA MET A 1 12.75 -27.68 27.50
C MET A 1 13.21 -26.59 26.55
N LEU A 2 12.29 -25.75 26.06
CA LEU A 2 12.68 -24.58 25.26
C LEU A 2 13.32 -23.56 26.21
N PRO A 3 14.49 -22.95 25.91
CA PRO A 3 15.13 -22.01 26.81
C PRO A 3 14.28 -20.75 27.00
N THR A 4 14.02 -20.36 28.25
CA THR A 4 13.19 -19.19 28.63
C THR A 4 13.65 -17.87 27.99
N ALA A 5 14.94 -17.77 27.63
CA ALA A 5 15.50 -16.61 26.91
C ALA A 5 14.91 -16.45 25.50
N PHE A 6 14.60 -17.55 24.81
CA PHE A 6 14.00 -17.51 23.46
C PHE A 6 12.55 -17.00 23.50
N LEU A 7 11.80 -17.31 24.55
CA LEU A 7 10.43 -16.83 24.73
C LEU A 7 10.37 -15.34 25.10
N ALA A 8 11.38 -14.80 25.78
CA ALA A 8 11.41 -13.40 26.17
C ALA A 8 11.65 -12.45 24.98
N ASP A 9 12.42 -12.87 23.98
CA ASP A 9 12.64 -12.08 22.76
C ASP A 9 11.50 -12.21 21.74
N LEU A 10 10.68 -13.28 21.82
CA LEU A 10 9.40 -13.38 21.09
C LEU A 10 8.35 -12.35 21.55
N LEU A 11 8.48 -11.82 22.77
CA LEU A 11 7.48 -10.95 23.40
C LEU A 11 7.78 -9.45 23.25
N LYS A 12 8.89 -9.08 22.62
CA LYS A 12 9.22 -7.67 22.37
C LYS A 12 8.70 -7.26 20.99
N PRO A 13 7.93 -6.17 20.89
CA PRO A 13 7.56 -5.62 19.60
C PRO A 13 8.81 -5.31 18.77
N ILE A 14 8.80 -5.73 17.51
CA ILE A 14 9.82 -5.36 16.53
C ILE A 14 9.24 -4.32 15.58
N ALA A 15 10.03 -3.31 15.24
CA ALA A 15 9.65 -2.37 14.19
C ALA A 15 9.56 -3.10 12.85
N THR A 16 8.43 -2.98 12.17
CA THR A 16 8.16 -3.67 10.90
C THR A 16 8.04 -2.73 9.70
N GLY A 17 8.30 -1.45 9.92
CA GLY A 17 8.37 -0.44 8.89
C GLY A 17 8.62 0.94 9.50
N MET A 18 8.71 1.95 8.63
CA MET A 18 8.63 3.35 9.04
C MET A 18 8.06 4.17 7.90
N THR A 19 7.32 5.23 8.22
CA THR A 19 6.91 6.23 7.23
C THR A 19 6.86 7.61 7.86
N SER A 20 7.10 8.64 7.04
CA SER A 20 6.87 10.02 7.44
C SER A 20 5.48 10.43 6.95
N TYR A 21 4.62 10.87 7.87
CA TYR A 21 3.27 11.31 7.55
C TYR A 21 2.92 12.52 8.41
N ARG A 22 2.36 13.57 7.79
CA ARG A 22 1.93 14.82 8.45
C ARG A 22 2.96 15.41 9.43
N GLY A 23 4.24 15.35 9.06
CA GLY A 23 5.35 15.91 9.84
C GLY A 23 5.81 15.05 11.03
N LYS A 24 5.29 13.83 11.19
CA LYS A 24 5.70 12.88 12.24
C LYS A 24 6.29 11.61 11.61
N LEU A 25 7.03 10.83 12.41
CA LEU A 25 7.52 9.51 12.00
C LEU A 25 6.66 8.43 12.67
N TYR A 26 6.06 7.57 11.85
CA TYR A 26 5.24 6.46 12.30
C TYR A 26 6.03 5.16 12.16
N VAL A 27 6.15 4.42 13.26
CA VAL A 27 6.91 3.17 13.34
C VAL A 27 5.96 2.06 13.75
N PRO A 28 5.35 1.36 12.80
CA PRO A 28 4.49 0.23 13.13
C PRO A 28 5.34 -0.93 13.68
N GLN A 29 4.72 -1.67 14.59
CA GLN A 29 5.36 -2.76 15.31
C GLN A 29 4.53 -4.03 15.20
N SER A 30 5.20 -5.17 15.28
CA SER A 30 4.58 -6.49 15.35
C SER A 30 5.34 -7.35 16.35
N LEU A 31 4.66 -8.29 17.01
CA LEU A 31 5.29 -9.36 17.76
C LEU A 31 5.58 -10.51 16.82
N TYR A 32 6.81 -11.04 16.89
CA TYR A 32 7.16 -12.26 16.19
C TYR A 32 6.92 -13.45 17.11
N CYS A 33 6.02 -14.35 16.72
CA CYS A 33 5.78 -15.60 17.41
C CYS A 33 5.65 -16.72 16.38
N TRP A 34 6.79 -17.25 15.90
CA TRP A 34 6.82 -18.23 14.82
C TRP A 34 5.76 -19.34 15.04
N PRO A 35 4.89 -19.62 14.04
CA PRO A 35 4.93 -19.15 12.65
C PRO A 35 4.15 -17.85 12.35
N PHE A 36 3.71 -17.12 13.37
CA PHE A 36 2.82 -15.97 13.25
C PHE A 36 3.50 -14.62 13.53
N PHE A 37 2.92 -13.58 12.94
CA PHE A 37 3.15 -12.20 13.33
C PHE A 37 1.84 -11.66 13.90
N VAL A 38 1.93 -10.98 15.04
CA VAL A 38 0.77 -10.33 15.66
C VAL A 38 1.01 -8.83 15.61
N ASP A 39 0.10 -8.11 14.99
CA ASP A 39 0.17 -6.64 15.00
C ASP A 39 -0.15 -6.11 16.39
N VAL A 40 0.70 -5.18 16.85
CA VAL A 40 0.58 -4.58 18.18
C VAL A 40 0.55 -3.05 18.09
N GLY A 41 0.12 -2.52 16.95
CA GLY A 41 0.08 -1.09 16.66
C GLY A 41 1.46 -0.54 16.31
N GLY A 42 1.92 0.45 17.05
CA GLY A 42 3.23 1.06 16.89
C GLY A 42 3.36 2.36 17.65
N GLU A 43 4.44 3.08 17.37
CA GLU A 43 4.76 4.35 18.03
C GLU A 43 4.95 5.47 17.00
N VAL A 44 4.73 6.70 17.44
CA VAL A 44 4.84 7.90 16.61
C VAL A 44 5.81 8.86 17.27
N TYR A 45 6.88 9.21 16.56
CA TYR A 45 7.77 10.29 16.98
C TYR A 45 7.25 11.62 16.46
N ASP A 46 7.04 12.54 17.40
CA ASP A 46 6.65 13.91 17.15
C ASP A 46 7.86 14.85 17.29
N PRO A 47 8.40 15.39 16.19
CA PRO A 47 9.57 16.26 16.26
C PRO A 47 9.29 17.61 16.94
N GLU A 48 8.04 18.08 16.97
CA GLU A 48 7.67 19.36 17.58
C GLU A 48 7.76 19.30 19.11
N THR A 49 7.41 18.15 19.69
CA THR A 49 7.47 17.91 21.15
C THR A 49 8.70 17.09 21.55
N ASN A 50 9.45 16.57 20.57
CA ASN A 50 10.56 15.65 20.75
C ASN A 50 10.20 14.45 21.63
N ALA A 51 9.04 13.85 21.38
CA ALA A 51 8.48 12.77 22.19
C ALA A 51 7.95 11.63 21.30
N TRP A 52 7.88 10.44 21.89
CA TRP A 52 7.17 9.30 21.32
C TRP A 52 5.79 9.20 21.95
N ILE A 53 4.78 8.96 21.12
CA ILE A 53 3.39 8.74 21.53
C ILE A 53 2.88 7.43 20.91
N ASP A 54 1.81 6.89 21.49
CA ASP A 54 1.14 5.72 20.93
C ASP A 54 0.56 6.04 19.55
N MET A 55 0.69 5.09 18.62
CA MET A 55 0.05 5.17 17.32
C MET A 55 -1.48 5.10 17.45
N PRO A 56 -2.25 5.86 16.64
CA PRO A 56 -3.70 5.71 16.58
C PRO A 56 -4.10 4.25 16.33
N LEU A 57 -5.13 3.79 17.03
CA LEU A 57 -5.52 2.37 17.03
C LEU A 57 -5.92 1.90 15.63
N GLY A 58 -6.77 2.66 14.93
CA GLY A 58 -7.23 2.27 13.60
C GLY A 58 -6.14 2.35 12.55
N MET A 59 -5.17 3.26 12.71
CA MET A 59 -3.94 3.25 11.92
C MET A 59 -3.15 1.97 12.13
N GLY A 60 -2.87 1.59 13.38
CA GLY A 60 -2.06 0.42 13.72
C GLY A 60 -2.71 -0.91 13.31
N ASP A 61 -3.98 -1.09 13.67
CA ASP A 61 -4.74 -2.31 13.44
C ASP A 61 -5.08 -2.53 11.96
N GLY A 62 -5.31 -1.45 11.21
CA GLY A 62 -5.63 -1.53 9.80
C GLY A 62 -4.42 -1.50 8.86
N TRP A 63 -3.20 -1.33 9.40
CA TRP A 63 -1.98 -1.22 8.60
C TRP A 63 -1.65 -2.56 7.93
N PRO A 64 -1.67 -2.65 6.59
CA PRO A 64 -1.44 -3.93 5.94
C PRO A 64 -0.05 -4.49 6.21
N ALA A 65 -0.02 -5.70 6.77
CA ALA A 65 1.20 -6.47 6.98
C ALA A 65 1.38 -7.53 5.89
N ARG A 66 2.64 -7.86 5.59
CA ARG A 66 3.03 -8.94 4.68
C ARG A 66 3.43 -10.23 5.41
N GLN A 67 3.84 -11.23 4.62
CA GLN A 67 4.73 -12.29 5.10
C GLN A 67 5.98 -11.66 5.75
N ALA A 68 6.41 -12.23 6.88
CA ALA A 68 7.42 -11.67 7.77
C ALA A 68 7.03 -10.37 8.54
N GLY A 69 5.74 -9.99 8.55
CA GLY A 69 5.22 -8.87 9.36
C GLY A 69 5.54 -7.48 8.84
N THR A 70 6.26 -7.35 7.71
CA THR A 70 6.68 -6.05 7.15
C THR A 70 5.48 -5.23 6.66
N LYS A 71 5.46 -3.93 6.96
CA LYS A 71 4.41 -2.98 6.59
C LYS A 71 4.93 -1.95 5.60
N LEU A 72 4.65 -2.17 4.31
CA LEU A 72 5.12 -1.29 3.24
C LEU A 72 4.12 -0.17 2.96
N SER A 73 4.62 1.06 3.12
CA SER A 73 3.82 2.28 3.00
C SER A 73 4.63 3.43 2.44
N VAL A 74 3.94 4.44 1.92
CA VAL A 74 4.55 5.66 1.43
C VAL A 74 3.59 6.83 1.55
N THR A 75 4.11 8.02 1.79
CA THR A 75 3.33 9.26 1.73
C THR A 75 3.54 9.96 0.40
N VAL A 76 2.44 10.26 -0.28
CA VAL A 76 2.42 10.98 -1.56
C VAL A 76 1.43 12.12 -1.43
N GLU A 77 1.90 13.35 -1.70
CA GLU A 77 1.08 14.57 -1.64
C GLU A 77 0.31 14.76 -0.32
N GLY A 78 0.91 14.31 0.79
CA GLY A 78 0.32 14.44 2.12
C GLY A 78 -0.62 13.31 2.53
N GLU A 79 -0.94 12.38 1.64
CA GLU A 79 -1.76 11.19 1.91
C GLU A 79 -0.87 9.97 2.17
N LEU A 80 -1.25 9.12 3.12
CA LEU A 80 -0.52 7.91 3.46
C LEU A 80 -1.15 6.70 2.75
N TYR A 81 -0.33 6.00 1.97
CA TYR A 81 -0.72 4.82 1.23
C TYR A 81 0.03 3.59 1.74
N ALA A 82 -0.63 2.45 1.76
CA ALA A 82 -0.03 1.17 2.06
C ALA A 82 -0.45 0.13 1.03
N LEU A 83 0.42 -0.83 0.77
CA LEU A 83 0.12 -1.94 -0.11
C LEU A 83 -0.44 -3.10 0.71
N ASP A 84 -1.69 -3.47 0.42
CA ASP A 84 -2.42 -4.59 0.98
C ASP A 84 -2.29 -5.82 0.06
N PRO A 85 -1.55 -6.87 0.45
CA PRO A 85 -1.58 -8.14 -0.27
C PRO A 85 -3.02 -8.64 -0.28
N SER A 86 -3.60 -8.86 -1.46
CA SER A 86 -4.99 -9.32 -1.52
C SER A 86 -5.07 -10.77 -1.08
N SER A 87 -6.23 -11.19 -0.57
CA SER A 87 -6.52 -12.62 -0.36
C SER A 87 -6.79 -13.36 -1.67
N THR A 88 -6.99 -12.63 -2.77
CA THR A 88 -7.15 -13.17 -4.12
C THR A 88 -5.78 -13.42 -4.74
N LEU A 89 -5.60 -14.63 -5.28
CA LEU A 89 -4.35 -15.07 -5.89
C LEU A 89 -3.86 -14.04 -6.94
N ASP A 90 -2.58 -13.71 -6.88
CA ASP A 90 -1.87 -12.84 -7.81
C ASP A 90 -2.38 -11.39 -7.91
N SER A 91 -2.86 -10.82 -6.80
CA SER A 91 -3.28 -9.42 -6.76
C SER A 91 -2.97 -8.72 -5.44
N ALA A 92 -2.78 -7.41 -5.52
CA ALA A 92 -2.68 -6.52 -4.37
C ALA A 92 -3.56 -5.31 -4.56
N ARG A 93 -3.89 -4.66 -3.45
CA ARG A 93 -4.64 -3.42 -3.43
C ARG A 93 -3.82 -2.34 -2.74
N ILE A 94 -4.11 -1.08 -3.04
CA ILE A 94 -3.63 0.03 -2.23
C ILE A 94 -4.71 0.43 -1.25
N LYS A 95 -4.32 0.67 -0.01
CA LYS A 95 -5.16 1.38 0.97
C LYS A 95 -4.60 2.77 1.20
N VAL A 96 -5.49 3.74 1.38
CA VAL A 96 -5.17 5.08 1.87
C VAL A 96 -5.67 5.21 3.31
N TYR A 97 -4.88 5.84 4.17
CA TYR A 97 -5.29 6.11 5.54
C TYR A 97 -6.10 7.40 5.63
N ASP A 98 -7.34 7.30 6.12
CA ASP A 98 -8.18 8.42 6.48
C ASP A 98 -7.92 8.82 7.93
N HIS A 99 -7.22 9.94 8.11
CA HIS A 99 -6.90 10.47 9.43
C HIS A 99 -8.11 10.97 10.22
N GLN A 100 -9.19 11.40 9.58
CA GLN A 100 -10.36 11.91 10.31
C GLN A 100 -11.13 10.77 10.98
N ASP A 101 -11.28 9.67 10.24
CA ASP A 101 -12.01 8.49 10.70
C ASP A 101 -11.11 7.50 11.45
N ASP A 102 -9.79 7.70 11.44
CA ASP A 102 -8.78 6.74 11.90
C ASP A 102 -8.98 5.36 11.24
N THR A 103 -9.13 5.31 9.91
CA THR A 103 -9.39 4.06 9.18
C THR A 103 -8.60 3.95 7.89
N TRP A 104 -8.36 2.73 7.42
CA TRP A 104 -7.79 2.47 6.10
C TRP A 104 -8.88 2.16 5.08
N LYS A 105 -8.85 2.85 3.93
CA LYS A 105 -9.82 2.70 2.83
C LYS A 105 -9.12 2.13 1.60
N VAL A 106 -9.72 1.10 1.00
CA VAL A 106 -9.21 0.49 -0.24
C VAL A 106 -9.45 1.45 -1.42
N ILE A 107 -8.44 1.64 -2.26
CA ILE A 107 -8.56 2.36 -3.53
C ILE A 107 -8.90 1.35 -4.62
N GLU A 108 -9.79 1.73 -5.54
CA GLU A 108 -10.12 0.92 -6.72
C GLU A 108 -8.89 0.67 -7.60
N GLY A 109 -8.85 -0.50 -8.24
CA GLY A 109 -7.78 -0.90 -9.15
C GLY A 109 -6.80 -1.87 -8.50
N ASP A 110 -6.98 -3.15 -8.81
CA ASP A 110 -6.06 -4.20 -8.40
C ASP A 110 -4.72 -4.08 -9.13
N ILE A 111 -3.65 -4.29 -8.37
CA ILE A 111 -2.30 -4.38 -8.89
C ILE A 111 -2.04 -5.85 -9.20
N PRO A 112 -1.76 -6.24 -10.45
CA PRO A 112 -1.29 -7.58 -10.77
C PRO A 112 0.12 -7.76 -10.17
N ILE A 113 0.19 -8.44 -9.03
CA ILE A 113 1.45 -8.86 -8.41
C ILE A 113 1.46 -10.37 -8.36
N ASN A 114 2.59 -11.01 -8.61
CA ASN A 114 2.72 -12.43 -8.30
C ASN A 114 2.92 -12.56 -6.78
N ASP A 115 1.93 -13.09 -6.07
CA ASP A 115 1.99 -13.25 -4.60
C ASP A 115 2.61 -14.58 -4.18
N ASN A 116 3.31 -15.26 -5.09
CA ASN A 116 4.21 -16.33 -4.69
C ASN A 116 5.21 -15.76 -3.66
N SER A 117 5.32 -16.43 -2.52
CA SER A 117 6.17 -16.09 -1.35
C SER A 117 7.61 -15.66 -1.70
N GLU A 118 8.09 -16.02 -2.89
CA GLU A 118 9.44 -15.74 -3.40
C GLU A 118 9.56 -14.47 -4.26
N SER A 119 8.48 -13.74 -4.57
CA SER A 119 8.52 -12.54 -5.43
C SER A 119 8.33 -11.25 -4.63
N PRO A 120 9.41 -10.53 -4.29
CA PRO A 120 9.29 -9.28 -3.55
C PRO A 120 8.86 -8.13 -4.46
N TYR A 121 8.10 -7.22 -3.88
CA TYR A 121 7.58 -6.03 -4.55
C TYR A 121 7.66 -4.83 -3.62
N LEU A 122 7.99 -3.67 -4.17
CA LEU A 122 8.24 -2.42 -3.45
C LEU A 122 7.15 -1.40 -3.76
N LEU A 123 6.81 -0.56 -2.79
CA LEU A 123 5.93 0.59 -2.96
C LEU A 123 6.76 1.87 -2.82
N ALA A 124 6.60 2.82 -3.74
CA ALA A 124 7.30 4.09 -3.71
C ALA A 124 6.42 5.25 -4.14
N GLY A 125 6.70 6.41 -3.57
CA GLY A 125 6.21 7.71 -4.02
C GLY A 125 7.29 8.33 -4.90
N PHE A 126 6.99 8.58 -6.17
CA PHE A 126 7.94 9.18 -7.10
C PHE A 126 7.22 10.18 -7.99
N LEU A 127 7.75 11.41 -8.05
CA LEU A 127 7.17 12.52 -8.83
C LEU A 127 5.67 12.76 -8.54
N GLY A 128 5.28 12.70 -7.26
CA GLY A 128 3.89 12.92 -6.84
C GLY A 128 2.93 11.77 -7.16
N LYS A 129 3.45 10.59 -7.58
CA LYS A 129 2.63 9.44 -7.95
C LYS A 129 3.07 8.17 -7.24
N LEU A 130 2.12 7.26 -7.09
CA LEU A 130 2.39 5.92 -6.58
C LEU A 130 3.03 5.07 -7.66
N HIS A 131 4.06 4.33 -7.24
CA HIS A 131 4.77 3.37 -8.05
C HIS A 131 4.90 2.05 -7.31
N VAL A 132 4.68 0.95 -8.03
CA VAL A 132 4.94 -0.40 -7.56
C VAL A 132 6.02 -1.01 -8.43
N ILE A 133 7.06 -1.55 -7.79
CA ILE A 133 8.13 -2.28 -8.47
C ILE A 133 7.94 -3.75 -8.13
N THR A 134 7.78 -4.60 -9.14
CA THR A 134 7.50 -6.03 -8.96
C THR A 134 8.15 -6.86 -10.07
N LYS A 135 8.01 -8.19 -10.02
CA LYS A 135 8.36 -9.09 -11.11
C LYS A 135 7.12 -9.52 -11.90
N ASP A 136 7.23 -9.55 -13.22
CA ASP A 136 6.22 -10.17 -14.09
C ASP A 136 6.37 -11.71 -14.13
N ALA A 137 5.49 -12.39 -14.86
CA ALA A 137 5.53 -13.85 -15.04
C ALA A 137 6.81 -14.37 -15.72
N ASN A 138 7.59 -13.51 -16.37
CA ASN A 138 8.86 -13.83 -17.02
C ASN A 138 10.07 -13.40 -16.17
N HIS A 139 9.86 -13.06 -14.88
CA HIS A 139 10.87 -12.55 -13.96
C HIS A 139 11.52 -11.22 -14.38
N ASN A 140 10.91 -10.46 -15.28
CA ASN A 140 11.35 -9.10 -15.58
C ASN A 140 10.96 -8.17 -14.45
N ILE A 141 11.81 -7.20 -14.14
CA ILE A 141 11.48 -6.13 -13.21
C ILE A 141 10.55 -5.15 -13.94
N MET A 142 9.36 -4.96 -13.39
CA MET A 142 8.33 -4.09 -13.92
C MET A 142 8.08 -2.93 -12.95
N VAL A 143 7.95 -1.72 -13.49
CA VAL A 143 7.52 -0.54 -12.75
C VAL A 143 6.12 -0.17 -13.19
N MET A 144 5.17 -0.26 -12.27
CA MET A 144 3.79 0.18 -12.44
C MET A 144 3.61 1.54 -11.79
N GLN A 145 2.78 2.38 -12.39
CA GLN A 145 2.45 3.71 -11.90
C GLN A 145 0.94 3.86 -11.87
N ALA A 146 0.40 4.42 -10.79
CA ALA A 146 -0.99 4.87 -10.76
C ALA A 146 -1.06 6.35 -11.18
N ASP A 147 -1.95 6.66 -12.12
CA ASP A 147 -2.40 8.03 -12.31
C ASP A 147 -3.57 8.28 -11.35
N ARG A 148 -3.45 9.28 -10.45
CA ARG A 148 -4.61 9.71 -9.65
C ARG A 148 -5.69 10.14 -10.63
N GLN A 149 -6.74 9.33 -10.78
CA GLN A 149 -7.98 9.81 -11.34
C GLN A 149 -8.48 10.83 -10.33
N ASN A 150 -8.46 12.11 -10.71
CA ASN A 150 -8.94 13.18 -9.84
C ASN A 150 -10.37 12.84 -9.43
N HIS A 151 -10.58 12.41 -8.18
CA HIS A 151 -11.89 12.50 -7.53
C HIS A 151 -12.16 13.98 -7.23
N SER A 152 -12.21 14.82 -8.26
CA SER A 152 -12.92 16.09 -8.18
C SER A 152 -14.40 15.73 -8.20
N ALA A 153 -15.07 15.89 -7.07
CA ALA A 153 -16.52 15.75 -6.99
C ALA A 153 -17.19 16.51 -8.16
N PRO A 154 -18.22 15.93 -8.82
CA PRO A 154 -18.99 16.69 -9.79
C PRO A 154 -19.72 17.81 -9.05
N SER A 155 -19.27 19.04 -9.25
CA SER A 155 -20.02 20.22 -8.82
C SER A 155 -21.35 20.23 -9.60
N PRO A 156 -22.51 20.32 -8.93
CA PRO A 156 -23.78 20.36 -9.63
C PRO A 156 -23.96 21.73 -10.26
N SER A 157 -23.51 21.90 -11.52
CA SER A 157 -23.90 23.07 -12.30
C SER A 157 -25.36 22.91 -12.73
N THR A 158 -26.24 23.57 -11.98
CA THR A 158 -27.60 23.84 -12.38
C THR A 158 -27.61 24.71 -13.63
N SER A 159 -28.15 24.21 -14.74
CA SER A 159 -28.78 25.05 -15.75
C SER A 159 -29.77 24.23 -16.57
N ALA A 160 -31.06 24.51 -16.35
CA ALA A 160 -32.16 24.06 -17.18
C ALA A 160 -32.12 24.74 -18.55
N ASN A 161 -32.33 23.99 -19.64
CA ASN A 161 -33.53 24.14 -20.47
C ASN A 161 -33.63 23.19 -21.68
N SER A 162 -34.87 22.72 -21.85
CA SER A 162 -35.62 22.36 -23.07
C SER A 162 -35.14 21.26 -24.03
N SER A 163 -35.87 20.14 -23.94
CA SER A 163 -36.73 19.57 -25.00
C SER A 163 -36.17 19.36 -26.41
N GLN A 164 -35.97 18.09 -26.81
CA GLN A 164 -36.65 17.48 -27.97
C GLN A 164 -36.42 15.95 -28.05
N LYS A 165 -37.51 15.22 -28.34
CA LYS A 165 -37.57 13.77 -28.59
C LYS A 165 -36.89 13.42 -29.92
N ASN A 166 -36.20 12.27 -30.00
CA ASN A 166 -36.56 11.20 -30.95
C ASN A 166 -35.81 9.88 -30.68
N LEU A 167 -36.40 8.81 -31.21
CA LEU A 167 -36.26 7.40 -30.90
C LEU A 167 -35.10 6.69 -31.62
N HIS A 168 -34.69 5.57 -31.02
CA HIS A 168 -34.01 4.40 -31.58
C HIS A 168 -32.58 4.56 -32.11
N GLU A 169 -31.60 4.14 -31.30
CA GLU A 169 -30.44 3.43 -31.80
C GLU A 169 -29.91 2.43 -30.76
N VAL A 170 -29.34 1.36 -31.31
CA VAL A 170 -29.02 0.05 -30.71
C VAL A 170 -28.07 0.18 -29.52
N PRO A 171 -28.21 -0.60 -28.43
CA PRO A 171 -27.18 -0.62 -27.39
C PRO A 171 -25.95 -1.36 -27.95
N GLU A 172 -24.93 -0.59 -28.34
CA GLU A 172 -23.58 -1.12 -28.43
C GLU A 172 -23.18 -1.70 -27.07
N PRO A 173 -22.46 -2.83 -27.03
CA PRO A 173 -21.98 -3.36 -25.76
C PRO A 173 -21.03 -2.33 -25.18
N VAL A 174 -21.46 -1.70 -24.07
CA VAL A 174 -20.59 -0.96 -23.18
C VAL A 174 -19.55 -1.96 -22.68
N LEU A 175 -18.44 -2.06 -23.41
CA LEU A 175 -17.18 -2.55 -22.89
C LEU A 175 -16.74 -1.50 -21.88
N GLY A 176 -17.32 -1.58 -20.69
CA GLY A 176 -16.74 -1.05 -19.47
C GLY A 176 -15.46 -1.82 -19.23
N SER A 177 -14.42 -1.51 -20.02
CA SER A 177 -13.06 -1.79 -19.61
C SER A 177 -12.84 -0.86 -18.45
N GLU A 178 -13.05 -1.35 -17.23
CA GLU A 178 -12.55 -0.70 -16.02
C GLU A 178 -11.10 -0.33 -16.33
N ALA A 179 -10.84 0.98 -16.49
CA ALA A 179 -9.53 1.46 -16.84
C ALA A 179 -8.66 1.14 -15.63
N ASN A 180 -7.85 0.08 -15.75
CA ASN A 180 -6.95 -0.32 -14.69
C ASN A 180 -6.12 0.91 -14.31
N MET A 181 -6.28 1.39 -13.07
CA MET A 181 -5.63 2.59 -12.53
C MET A 181 -4.10 2.53 -12.72
N TRP A 182 -3.57 1.31 -12.82
CA TRP A 182 -2.16 1.03 -12.97
C TRP A 182 -1.74 0.84 -14.43
N ARG A 183 -0.72 1.60 -14.83
CA ARG A 183 -0.04 1.45 -16.10
C ARG A 183 1.41 1.03 -15.90
N VAL A 184 1.92 0.19 -16.80
CA VAL A 184 3.34 -0.17 -16.82
C VAL A 184 4.12 0.97 -17.48
N VAL A 185 5.10 1.53 -16.78
CA VAL A 185 5.92 2.66 -17.27
C VAL A 185 7.36 2.28 -17.57
N ALA A 186 7.84 1.15 -17.03
CA ALA A 186 9.15 0.62 -17.35
C ALA A 186 9.17 -0.90 -17.20
N LEU A 187 9.99 -1.55 -18.04
CA LEU A 187 10.28 -2.98 -17.99
C LEU A 187 11.78 -3.18 -18.19
N ARG A 188 12.40 -3.99 -17.34
CA ARG A 188 13.82 -4.37 -17.44
C ARG A 188 13.94 -5.87 -17.34
N SER A 189 14.69 -6.48 -18.27
CA SER A 189 15.00 -7.91 -18.18
C SER A 189 15.73 -8.20 -16.87
N GLY A 190 15.17 -9.14 -16.10
CA GLY A 190 15.65 -9.46 -14.75
C GLY A 190 17.04 -10.08 -14.76
N GLY A 191 17.42 -10.81 -15.81
CA GLY A 191 18.66 -11.60 -15.79
C GLY A 191 18.73 -12.45 -14.52
N THR A 192 19.84 -12.38 -13.79
CA THR A 192 20.02 -12.99 -12.47
C THR A 192 19.70 -12.04 -11.31
N ALA A 193 19.09 -10.88 -11.56
CA ALA A 193 18.83 -9.89 -10.53
C ALA A 193 17.61 -10.27 -9.68
N GLU A 194 17.79 -10.22 -8.37
CA GLU A 194 16.72 -10.36 -7.40
C GLU A 194 16.35 -8.98 -6.84
N LEU A 195 15.04 -8.76 -6.71
CA LEU A 195 14.55 -7.73 -5.81
C LEU A 195 14.75 -8.32 -4.41
N VAL A 196 15.42 -7.61 -3.50
CA VAL A 196 15.68 -8.10 -2.14
C VAL A 196 15.26 -6.99 -1.21
N SER A 197 14.41 -7.31 -0.24
CA SER A 197 13.97 -6.37 0.78
C SER A 197 14.62 -6.75 2.12
N CYS A 198 15.82 -6.21 2.39
CA CYS A 198 16.36 -5.80 3.71
C CYS A 198 17.89 -5.53 3.66
N GLN A 199 18.35 -4.59 4.50
CA GLN A 199 19.67 -3.94 4.57
C GLN A 199 20.73 -4.71 5.40
N ILE A 200 22.02 -4.47 5.13
CA ILE A 200 23.09 -4.30 6.14
C ILE A 200 24.02 -3.18 5.63
N LEU A 201 24.17 -2.09 6.37
CA LEU A 201 25.27 -1.13 6.20
C LEU A 201 26.26 -1.41 7.33
N ASP A 202 27.40 -1.97 6.98
CA ASP A 202 28.57 -1.92 7.84
C ASP A 202 29.17 -0.51 7.69
N VAL A 203 29.32 0.21 8.80
CA VAL A 203 30.02 1.50 8.85
C VAL A 203 31.25 1.34 9.71
#